data_AF-A0A194QZZ5-F1
#
_entry.id   AF-A0A194QZZ5-F1
#
_cell.length_a   1.000
_cell.length_b   1.000
_cell.length_c   1.000
_cell.angle_alpha   90.00
_cell.angle_beta   90.00
_cell.angle_gamma   90.00
#
_symmetry.space_group_name_H-M   'P 1'
#
loop_
_entity.id
_entity.type
_entity.pdbx_description
1 polymer ?
#
loop_
_entity_poly.entity_id
_entity_poly.type
_entity_poly.pdbx_seq_one_letter_code
_entity_poly.pdbx_strand_id
1 'polypeptide(L)'
;MGVAISRYSDISSNELLARFCSAEIICPNDPFWNQLLAFNIQLPNNTDEQLIFDSSAEALLQKFLQNNLQTGNLGSLVQVFITRATELLAAPNSDK
;
A
#
# COMPACT_ATOMS: atom_id res chain seq x y z
N MET A 1 -3.12 11.53 9.97
CA MET A 1 -1.66 11.50 10.22
C MET A 1 -1.15 10.23 9.56
N GLY A 2 -0.25 10.33 8.58
CA GLY A 2 0.24 9.17 7.81
C GLY A 2 1.16 8.27 8.64
N VAL A 3 1.16 6.97 8.36
CA VAL A 3 2.11 6.03 8.95
C VAL A 3 3.40 6.13 8.15
N ALA A 4 4.44 6.73 8.72
CA ALA A 4 5.75 6.81 8.10
C ALA A 4 6.61 5.64 8.57
N ILE A 5 7.14 4.84 7.63
CA ILE A 5 8.19 3.88 7.96
C ILE A 5 9.51 4.64 8.08
N SER A 6 10.07 4.60 9.29
CA SER A 6 11.37 5.25 9.57
C SER A 6 12.54 4.32 9.25
N ARG A 7 12.34 2.99 9.20
CA ARG A 7 13.37 1.99 8.91
C ARG A 7 12.81 0.84 8.07
N TYR A 8 13.56 0.39 7.05
CA TYR A 8 13.15 -0.72 6.19
C TYR A 8 12.85 -2.02 6.94
N SER A 9 13.53 -2.27 8.06
CA SER A 9 13.26 -3.41 8.95
C SER A 9 11.80 -3.49 9.41
N ASP A 10 11.14 -2.35 9.53
CA ASP A 10 9.81 -2.24 10.11
C ASP A 10 8.70 -2.61 9.10
N ILE A 11 9.05 -2.73 7.81
CA ILE A 11 8.14 -3.15 6.73
C ILE A 11 7.45 -4.46 7.08
N SER A 12 8.24 -5.45 7.51
CA SER A 12 7.76 -6.80 7.85
C SER A 12 6.71 -6.81 8.97
N SER A 13 6.77 -5.81 9.87
CA SER A 13 5.88 -5.65 11.02
C SER A 13 4.70 -4.70 10.77
N ASN A 14 4.62 -4.09 9.58
CA ASN A 14 3.60 -3.11 9.29
C ASN A 14 2.21 -3.76 9.15
N GLU A 15 1.29 -3.41 10.06
CA GLU A 15 -0.05 -3.99 10.10
C GLU A 15 -0.89 -3.71 8.85
N LEU A 16 -0.71 -2.53 8.22
CA LEU A 16 -1.45 -2.17 7.00
C LEU A 16 -1.00 -3.05 5.83
N LEU A 17 0.31 -3.23 5.66
CA LEU A 17 0.88 -4.11 4.64
C LEU A 17 0.53 -5.57 4.92
N ALA A 18 0.59 -6.00 6.19
CA ALA A 18 0.22 -7.35 6.59
C ALA A 18 -1.26 -7.65 6.28
N ARG A 19 -2.17 -6.69 6.55
CA ARG A 19 -3.59 -6.81 6.21
C ARG A 19 -3.81 -6.87 4.71
N PHE A 20 -3.17 -5.98 3.94
CA PHE A 20 -3.24 -5.97 2.47
C PHE A 20 -2.82 -7.31 1.85
N CYS A 21 -1.76 -7.94 2.40
CA CYS A 21 -1.22 -9.21 1.92
C CYS A 21 -1.90 -10.45 2.53
N SER A 22 -2.89 -10.27 3.40
CA SER A 22 -3.59 -11.37 4.09
C SER A 22 -4.63 -12.05 3.20
N ALA A 23 -5.31 -13.06 3.75
CA ALA A 23 -6.45 -13.72 3.11
C ALA A 23 -7.77 -12.93 3.28
N GLU A 24 -7.74 -11.74 3.90
CA GLU A 24 -8.89 -10.85 4.01
C GLU A 24 -9.18 -10.17 2.67
N ILE A 25 -10.46 -10.16 2.27
CA ILE A 25 -10.96 -9.40 1.12
C ILE A 25 -11.19 -7.96 1.56
N ILE A 26 -10.51 -7.02 0.91
CA ILE A 26 -10.65 -5.59 1.20
C ILE A 26 -11.45 -4.93 0.09
N CYS A 27 -12.66 -4.49 0.41
CA CYS A 27 -13.54 -3.82 -0.54
C CYS A 27 -13.00 -2.42 -0.92
N PRO A 28 -13.23 -1.93 -2.16
CA PRO A 28 -12.79 -0.61 -2.60
C PRO A 28 -13.28 0.57 -1.73
N ASN A 29 -14.41 0.40 -1.01
CA ASN A 29 -14.99 1.42 -0.14
C ASN A 29 -14.50 1.35 1.31
N ASP A 30 -13.61 0.41 1.66
CA ASP A 30 -13.10 0.26 3.03
C ASP A 30 -12.23 1.48 3.42
N PRO A 31 -12.43 2.08 4.62
CA PRO A 31 -11.61 3.17 5.14
C PRO A 31 -10.11 2.85 5.21
N PHE A 32 -9.75 1.56 5.25
CA PHE A 32 -8.39 1.04 5.18
C PHE A 32 -7.55 1.71 4.10
N TRP A 33 -8.11 1.94 2.91
CA TRP A 33 -7.34 2.52 1.80
C TRP A 33 -6.83 3.92 2.11
N ASN A 34 -7.54 4.72 2.92
CA ASN A 34 -7.05 6.03 3.30
C ASN A 34 -5.82 5.93 4.21
N GLN A 35 -5.75 4.88 5.04
CA GLN A 35 -4.60 4.64 5.90
C GLN A 35 -3.43 4.06 5.09
N LEU A 36 -3.71 3.09 4.22
CA LEU A 36 -2.70 2.48 3.35
C LEU A 36 -2.12 3.49 2.35
N LEU A 37 -2.92 4.40 1.77
CA LEU A 37 -2.44 5.39 0.82
C LEU A 37 -1.76 6.60 1.50
N ALA A 38 -2.01 6.81 2.80
CA ALA A 38 -1.26 7.78 3.60
C ALA A 38 0.08 7.22 4.10
N PHE A 39 0.37 5.96 3.79
CA PHE A 39 1.65 5.32 4.07
C PHE A 39 2.77 6.00 3.29
N ASN A 40 3.89 6.27 3.95
CA ASN A 40 5.07 6.83 3.31
C ASN A 40 6.30 5.99 3.62
N ILE A 41 7.11 5.75 2.60
CA ILE A 41 8.36 5.00 2.67
C ILE A 41 9.43 5.75 1.91
N GLN A 42 10.63 5.85 2.50
CA GLN A 42 11.78 6.39 1.79
C GLN A 42 12.25 5.38 0.75
N LEU A 43 12.48 5.79 -0.48
CA LEU A 43 13.06 4.90 -1.49
C LEU A 43 14.53 4.59 -1.14
N PRO A 44 14.98 3.34 -1.30
CA PRO A 44 16.39 3.00 -1.12
C PRO A 44 17.28 3.87 -2.03
N ASN A 45 18.32 4.45 -1.47
CA ASN A 45 19.24 5.34 -2.21
C ASN A 45 20.56 4.65 -2.59
N ASN A 46 20.80 3.46 -2.06
CA ASN A 46 22.00 2.67 -2.32
C ASN A 46 21.68 1.17 -2.30
N THR A 47 22.64 0.36 -2.77
CA THR A 47 22.50 -1.10 -2.89
C THR A 47 22.26 -1.78 -1.53
N ASP A 48 22.90 -1.32 -0.46
CA ASP A 48 22.74 -1.92 0.86
C ASP A 48 21.32 -1.70 1.41
N GLU A 49 20.80 -0.49 1.27
CA GLU A 49 19.39 -0.16 1.59
C GLU A 49 18.41 -0.97 0.77
N GLN A 50 18.70 -1.18 -0.53
CA GLN A 50 17.87 -1.99 -1.41
C GLN A 50 17.80 -3.45 -0.92
N LEU A 51 18.93 -4.03 -0.53
CA LEU A 51 18.98 -5.40 0.01
C LEU A 51 18.19 -5.53 1.31
N ILE A 52 18.26 -4.53 2.19
CA ILE A 52 17.48 -4.52 3.44
C ILE A 52 15.99 -4.39 3.15
N PHE A 53 15.61 -3.54 2.20
CA PHE A 53 14.23 -3.39 1.76
C PHE A 53 13.68 -4.70 1.20
N ASP A 54 14.39 -5.32 0.25
CA ASP A 54 13.97 -6.55 -0.41
C ASP A 54 13.79 -7.70 0.60
N SER A 55 14.78 -7.90 1.48
CA SER A 55 14.70 -8.93 2.53
C SER A 55 13.56 -8.68 3.53
N SER A 56 13.30 -7.42 3.88
CA SER A 56 12.22 -7.06 4.83
C SER A 56 10.82 -7.21 4.20
N ALA A 57 10.71 -7.02 2.87
CA ALA A 57 9.44 -7.11 2.14
C ALA A 57 9.12 -8.53 1.66
N GLU A 58 10.12 -9.42 1.52
CA GLU A 58 9.99 -10.73 0.90
C GLU A 58 8.81 -11.55 1.44
N ALA A 59 8.69 -11.67 2.77
CA ALA A 59 7.63 -12.46 3.39
C ALA A 59 6.22 -11.92 3.09
N LEU A 60 6.07 -10.59 2.99
CA LEU A 60 4.80 -9.94 2.62
C LEU A 60 4.48 -10.17 1.15
N LEU A 61 5.47 -10.04 0.26
CA LEU A 61 5.30 -10.28 -1.17
C LEU A 61 4.91 -11.73 -1.47
N GLN A 62 5.49 -12.71 -0.76
CA GLN A 62 5.11 -14.11 -0.89
C GLN A 62 3.64 -14.35 -0.46
N LYS A 63 3.23 -13.77 0.67
CA LYS A 63 1.81 -13.84 1.11
C LYS A 63 0.87 -13.17 0.12
N PHE A 64 1.27 -12.00 -0.39
CA PHE A 64 0.49 -11.28 -1.39
C PHE A 64 0.29 -12.12 -2.65
N LEU A 65 1.35 -12.72 -3.17
CA LEU A 65 1.28 -13.58 -4.36
C LEU A 65 0.33 -14.77 -4.17
N GLN A 66 0.34 -15.38 -2.97
CA GLN A 66 -0.54 -16.50 -2.64
C GLN A 66 -2.01 -16.08 -2.48
N ASN A 67 -2.27 -14.98 -1.77
CA ASN A 67 -3.61 -14.60 -1.36
C ASN A 67 -4.34 -13.74 -2.40
N ASN A 68 -3.62 -12.88 -3.14
CA ASN A 68 -4.23 -11.87 -4.01
C ASN A 68 -5.06 -12.49 -5.16
N LEU A 69 -4.72 -13.70 -5.61
CA LEU A 69 -5.52 -14.43 -6.62
C LEU A 69 -6.93 -14.76 -6.12
N GLN A 70 -7.11 -14.89 -4.80
CA GLN A 70 -8.41 -15.16 -4.18
C GLN A 70 -9.06 -13.89 -3.65
N THR A 71 -8.29 -12.99 -3.02
CA THR A 71 -8.84 -11.80 -2.37
C THR A 71 -9.15 -10.67 -3.35
N GLY A 72 -8.40 -10.57 -4.46
CA GLY A 72 -8.54 -9.48 -5.41
C GLY A 72 -8.13 -8.12 -4.88
N ASN A 73 -7.34 -8.05 -3.80
CA ASN A 73 -6.98 -6.79 -3.14
C ASN A 73 -6.22 -5.82 -4.07
N LEU A 74 -5.44 -6.31 -5.03
CA LEU A 74 -4.85 -5.49 -6.10
C LEU A 74 -5.92 -4.84 -6.98
N GLY A 75 -6.95 -5.60 -7.36
CA GLY A 75 -8.07 -5.08 -8.15
C GLY A 75 -8.83 -4.00 -7.38
N SER A 76 -9.08 -4.21 -6.09
CA SER A 76 -9.67 -3.20 -5.21
C SER A 76 -8.81 -1.94 -5.13
N LEU A 77 -7.47 -2.08 -5.00
CA LEU A 77 -6.54 -0.94 -4.99
C LEU A 77 -6.59 -0.16 -6.31
N VAL A 78 -6.59 -0.84 -7.46
CA VAL A 78 -6.70 -0.21 -8.77
C VAL A 78 -8.02 0.55 -8.90
N GLN A 79 -9.13 -0.02 -8.42
CA GLN A 79 -10.43 0.66 -8.43
C GLN A 79 -10.41 1.91 -7.55
N VAL A 80 -9.87 1.83 -6.34
CA VAL A 80 -9.70 2.99 -5.45
C VAL A 80 -8.89 4.09 -6.15
N PHE A 81 -7.77 3.74 -6.77
CA PHE A 81 -6.95 4.68 -7.53
C PHE A 81 -7.75 5.39 -8.64
N ILE A 82 -8.48 4.63 -9.47
CA ILE A 82 -9.30 5.18 -10.56
C ILE A 82 -10.38 6.12 -10.01
N THR A 83 -11.07 5.72 -8.93
CA THR A 83 -12.08 6.55 -8.27
C THR A 83 -11.48 7.87 -7.78
N ARG A 84 -10.39 7.83 -7.01
CA ARG A 84 -9.72 9.03 -6.49
C ARG A 84 -9.18 9.93 -7.60
N ALA A 85 -8.57 9.35 -8.63
CA ALA A 85 -8.06 10.12 -9.77
C ALA A 85 -9.20 10.82 -10.54
N THR A 86 -10.34 10.14 -10.71
CA THR A 86 -11.52 10.70 -11.36
C THR A 86 -12.16 11.81 -10.52
N GLU A 87 -12.26 11.61 -9.20
CA GLU A 87 -12.70 12.64 -8.25
C GLU A 87 -11.81 13.88 -8.33
N LEU A 88 -10.49 13.68 -8.38
CA LEU A 88 -9.51 14.77 -8.50
C LEU A 88 -9.64 15.54 -9.83
N LEU A 89 -9.86 14.83 -10.94
CA LEU A 89 -10.06 15.45 -12.26
C LEU A 89 -11.39 16.22 -12.36
N ALA A 90 -12.43 15.75 -11.67
CA ALA A 90 -13.73 16.40 -11.61
C ALA A 90 -13.79 17.55 -10.60
N ALA A 91 -12.80 17.66 -9.71
CA ALA A 91 -12.73 18.74 -8.74
C ALA A 91 -12.60 20.09 -9.48
N PRO A 92 -13.51 21.05 -9.26
CA PRO A 92 -13.36 22.37 -9.85
C PRO A 92 -12.06 22.98 -9.33
N ASN A 93 -11.23 23.50 -10.24
CA ASN A 93 -10.03 24.26 -9.89
C ASN A 93 -10.43 25.34 -8.90
N SER A 94 -10.18 25.09 -7.61
CA SER A 94 -10.38 26.07 -6.56
C SER A 94 -9.16 26.97 -6.53
N ASP A 95 -8.83 27.55 -7.69
CA ASP A 95 -7.90 28.67 -7.80
C ASP A 95 -8.71 29.94 -7.61
N LYS A 96 -8.67 30.47 -6.39
CA LYS A 96 -8.94 31.86 -6.06
C LYS A 96 -7.77 32.41 -5.27
#